data_AF-A0AB38U2B7-F1
#
_entry.id   AF-A0AB38U2B7-F1
#
_cell.length_a   1.000
_cell.length_b   1.000
_cell.length_c   1.000
_cell.angle_alpha   90.00
_cell.angle_beta   90.00
_cell.angle_gamma   90.00
#
_symmetry.space_group_name_H-M   'P 1'
#
loop_
_entity.id
_entity.type
_entity.pdbx_description
1 polymer ?
#
loop_
_entity_poly.entity_id
_entity_poly.type
_entity_poly.pdbx_seq_one_letter_code
_entity_poly.pdbx_strand_id
1 'polypeptide(L)'
;MAQTPSTASEVTGASLVPLAALPPSPEHGAPAEFCAHYREPADALSAAGREVEKLGWFVMSEAPLGRYRAVSFASGFEPGTSAICTPRNANIGIFDGTRLIALAYTARKADWQLGRLEPLETGGLLVGEGEGISGPVAELHQQDEGLRLTAVAASRSFCQGRASVPNVFGKSIAEARKILIAQGWKPVRAKRGDPLYDVAADLARQGVIEVNDCSGTGVGYCSYTYRNAVGVLSVVTVGGDPDPRNDNVVGATARCPAK
;
A
#
# COMPACT_ATOMS: atom_id res chain seq x y z
N MET A 1 -21.94 26.92 -6.74
CA MET A 1 -21.59 25.71 -7.52
C MET A 1 -20.22 25.26 -7.03
N ALA A 2 -20.06 24.00 -6.61
CA ALA A 2 -18.74 23.54 -6.17
C ALA A 2 -17.81 23.43 -7.40
N GLN A 3 -16.70 24.15 -7.37
CA GLN A 3 -15.71 24.17 -8.45
C GLN A 3 -15.09 22.77 -8.62
N THR A 4 -14.94 22.34 -9.86
CA THR A 4 -14.22 21.09 -10.18
C THR A 4 -12.76 21.28 -9.80
N PRO A 5 -12.17 20.44 -8.95
CA PRO A 5 -10.78 20.62 -8.56
C PRO A 5 -9.87 20.45 -9.77
N SER A 6 -8.77 21.21 -9.83
CA SER A 6 -7.71 20.93 -10.78
C SER A 6 -7.07 19.59 -10.47
N THR A 7 -6.76 18.78 -11.48
CA THR A 7 -6.11 17.48 -11.28
C THR A 7 -4.77 17.40 -11.99
N ALA A 8 -3.80 16.71 -11.39
CA ALA A 8 -2.51 16.42 -12.01
C ALA A 8 -1.97 15.05 -11.57
N SER A 9 -1.19 14.42 -12.44
CA SER A 9 -0.45 13.19 -12.15
C SER A 9 1.01 13.35 -12.59
N GLU A 10 1.93 13.06 -11.69
CA GLU A 10 3.37 12.97 -11.95
C GLU A 10 3.82 11.51 -12.11
N VAL A 11 2.89 10.56 -11.95
CA VAL A 11 3.17 9.13 -11.93
C VAL A 11 3.11 8.56 -13.33
N THR A 12 4.25 8.10 -13.83
CA THR A 12 4.36 7.47 -15.15
C THR A 12 3.41 6.30 -15.28
N GLY A 13 2.53 6.34 -16.28
CA GLY A 13 1.55 5.28 -16.52
C GLY A 13 0.24 5.42 -15.74
N ALA A 14 0.10 6.43 -14.87
CA ALA A 14 -1.16 6.74 -14.20
C ALA A 14 -1.63 8.18 -14.49
N SER A 15 -2.94 8.36 -14.52
CA SER A 15 -3.60 9.64 -14.74
C SER A 15 -4.55 9.95 -13.60
N LEU A 16 -4.73 11.24 -13.31
CA LEU A 16 -5.75 11.76 -12.42
C LEU A 16 -6.51 12.84 -13.17
N VAL A 17 -7.78 12.58 -13.45
CA VAL A 17 -8.60 13.44 -14.33
C VAL A 17 -9.89 13.85 -13.63
N PRO A 18 -10.46 15.03 -13.94
CA PRO A 18 -11.78 15.37 -13.46
C PRO A 18 -12.82 14.47 -14.13
N LEU A 19 -13.71 13.88 -13.34
CA LEU A 19 -14.78 13.01 -13.83
C LEU A 19 -15.99 13.13 -12.92
N ALA A 20 -17.17 13.39 -13.50
CA ALA A 20 -18.40 13.61 -12.74
C ALA A 20 -19.28 12.35 -12.60
N ALA A 21 -19.06 11.35 -13.45
CA ALA A 21 -19.85 10.12 -13.47
C ALA A 21 -18.94 8.91 -13.69
N LEU A 22 -19.03 7.94 -12.78
CA LEU A 22 -18.34 6.66 -12.90
C LEU A 22 -19.17 5.75 -13.84
N PRO A 23 -18.60 5.18 -14.91
CA PRO A 23 -19.30 4.16 -15.69
C PRO A 23 -19.57 2.90 -14.85
N PRO A 24 -20.58 2.08 -15.22
CA PRO A 24 -20.75 0.75 -14.66
C PRO A 24 -19.48 -0.10 -14.81
N SER A 25 -19.27 -1.03 -13.89
CA SER A 25 -18.19 -2.01 -13.98
C SER A 25 -18.26 -2.77 -15.31
N PRO A 26 -17.14 -2.94 -16.02
CA PRO A 26 -17.09 -3.72 -17.25
C PRO A 26 -17.27 -5.22 -17.00
N GLU A 27 -17.20 -5.66 -15.74
CA GLU A 27 -17.40 -7.05 -15.34
C GLU A 27 -18.65 -7.18 -14.47
N HIS A 28 -19.24 -8.37 -14.47
CA HIS A 28 -20.44 -8.70 -13.71
C HIS A 28 -20.21 -9.99 -12.91
N GLY A 29 -20.83 -10.08 -11.74
CA GLY A 29 -20.79 -11.26 -10.89
C GLY A 29 -20.22 -10.97 -9.51
N ALA A 30 -20.00 -12.02 -8.72
CA ALA A 30 -19.29 -11.96 -7.45
C ALA A 30 -17.81 -12.30 -7.68
N PRO A 31 -16.88 -11.80 -6.85
CA PRO A 31 -15.49 -12.24 -6.94
C PRO A 31 -15.42 -13.72 -6.54
N ALA A 32 -14.38 -14.43 -7.00
CA ALA A 32 -14.10 -15.76 -6.48
C ALA A 32 -14.06 -15.72 -4.94
N GLU A 33 -14.67 -16.69 -4.27
CA GLU A 33 -14.77 -16.73 -2.80
C GLU A 33 -13.40 -16.54 -2.13
N PHE A 34 -12.36 -17.14 -2.72
CA PHE A 34 -10.96 -16.97 -2.35
C PHE A 34 -10.50 -15.51 -2.27
N CYS A 35 -10.96 -14.64 -3.18
CA CYS A 35 -10.60 -13.22 -3.23
C CYS A 35 -11.56 -12.31 -2.46
N ALA A 36 -12.60 -12.84 -1.81
CA ALA A 36 -13.62 -12.02 -1.16
C ALA A 36 -13.04 -11.08 -0.08
N HIS A 37 -11.93 -11.47 0.55
CA HIS A 37 -11.23 -10.69 1.58
C HIS A 37 -10.49 -9.44 1.05
N TYR A 38 -10.36 -9.29 -0.27
CA TYR A 38 -9.81 -8.06 -0.88
C TYR A 38 -10.84 -6.92 -0.97
N ARG A 39 -12.12 -7.22 -0.73
CA ARG A 39 -13.21 -6.24 -0.71
C ARG A 39 -13.47 -5.75 0.72
N GLU A 40 -13.77 -4.47 0.86
CA GLU A 40 -14.31 -3.93 2.10
C GLU A 40 -15.71 -4.50 2.38
N PRO A 41 -16.02 -4.87 3.64
CA PRO A 41 -17.36 -5.31 4.01
C PRO A 41 -18.42 -4.28 3.66
N ALA A 42 -19.55 -4.71 3.09
CA ALA A 42 -20.60 -3.81 2.59
C ALA A 42 -21.20 -2.90 3.68
N ASP A 43 -21.22 -3.37 4.93
CA ASP A 43 -21.68 -2.65 6.11
C ASP A 43 -20.65 -1.61 6.62
N ALA A 44 -19.38 -1.74 6.23
CA ALA A 44 -18.31 -0.79 6.57
C ALA A 44 -18.21 0.37 5.57
N LEU A 45 -18.86 0.29 4.40
CA LEU A 45 -18.70 1.29 3.34
C LEU A 45 -19.27 2.66 3.70
N SER A 46 -18.58 3.71 3.25
CA SER A 46 -19.12 5.06 3.22
C SER A 46 -20.27 5.19 2.21
N ALA A 47 -20.94 6.35 2.22
CA ALA A 47 -21.93 6.67 1.20
C ALA A 47 -21.31 6.67 -0.22
N ALA A 48 -20.08 7.15 -0.37
CA ALA A 48 -19.36 7.11 -1.65
C ALA A 48 -19.05 5.67 -2.08
N GLY A 49 -18.56 4.83 -1.16
CA GLY A 49 -18.32 3.41 -1.42
C GLY A 49 -19.57 2.68 -1.89
N ARG A 50 -20.73 2.98 -1.28
CA ARG A 50 -22.02 2.43 -1.74
C ARG A 50 -22.42 2.89 -3.15
N GLU A 51 -22.11 4.12 -3.56
CA GLU A 51 -22.35 4.56 -4.94
C GLU A 51 -21.46 3.80 -5.95
N VAL A 52 -20.22 3.51 -5.57
CA VAL A 52 -19.31 2.68 -6.36
C VAL A 52 -19.86 1.25 -6.51
N GLU A 53 -20.35 0.65 -5.44
CA GLU A 53 -20.91 -0.72 -5.50
C GLU A 53 -22.23 -0.83 -6.27
N LYS A 54 -23.09 0.20 -6.23
CA LYS A 54 -24.31 0.23 -7.05
C LYS A 54 -24.03 0.12 -8.55
N LEU A 55 -22.83 0.53 -8.96
CA LEU A 55 -22.34 0.44 -10.34
C LEU A 55 -21.64 -0.89 -10.63
N GLY A 56 -21.62 -1.83 -9.69
CA GLY A 56 -21.06 -3.18 -9.85
C GLY A 56 -19.55 -3.27 -9.62
N TRP A 57 -18.92 -2.24 -9.04
CA TRP A 57 -17.51 -2.26 -8.69
C TRP A 57 -17.29 -2.81 -7.27
N PHE A 58 -16.17 -3.48 -7.02
CA PHE A 58 -15.78 -3.93 -5.69
C PHE A 58 -14.88 -2.90 -5.03
N VAL A 59 -15.32 -2.35 -3.89
CA VAL A 59 -14.50 -1.44 -3.10
C VAL A 59 -13.40 -2.22 -2.39
N MET A 60 -12.13 -1.86 -2.63
CA MET A 60 -10.96 -2.48 -2.00
C MET A 60 -10.50 -1.71 -0.76
N SER A 61 -10.69 -0.40 -0.71
CA SER A 61 -10.39 0.43 0.45
C SER A 61 -10.98 1.83 0.25
N GLU A 62 -11.22 2.55 1.34
CA GLU A 62 -11.62 3.94 1.30
C GLU A 62 -11.00 4.73 2.46
N ALA A 63 -10.68 6.00 2.22
CA ALA A 63 -10.02 6.84 3.21
C ALA A 63 -10.36 8.32 3.02
N PRO A 64 -10.38 9.12 4.11
CA PRO A 64 -10.53 10.57 4.00
C PRO A 64 -9.32 11.20 3.30
N LEU A 65 -9.57 12.19 2.45
CA LEU A 65 -8.57 13.01 1.77
C LEU A 65 -8.99 14.48 1.91
N GLY A 66 -8.58 15.11 3.01
CA GLY A 66 -9.06 16.43 3.40
C GLY A 66 -10.59 16.49 3.48
N ARG A 67 -11.23 17.29 2.62
CA ARG A 67 -12.70 17.39 2.55
C ARG A 67 -13.36 16.25 1.75
N TYR A 68 -12.58 15.48 1.02
CA TYR A 68 -13.05 14.45 0.11
C TYR A 68 -12.93 13.05 0.72
N ARG A 69 -13.54 12.08 0.06
CA ARG A 69 -13.33 10.64 0.30
C ARG A 69 -12.70 10.05 -0.95
N ALA A 70 -11.57 9.37 -0.80
CA ALA A 70 -11.03 8.54 -1.86
C ALA A 70 -11.53 7.10 -1.67
N VAL A 71 -11.92 6.46 -2.77
CA VAL A 71 -12.41 5.08 -2.80
C VAL A 71 -11.61 4.35 -3.87
N SER A 72 -10.84 3.34 -3.48
CA SER A 72 -10.15 2.43 -4.39
C SER A 72 -11.04 1.22 -4.68
N PHE A 73 -11.18 0.87 -5.95
CA PHE A 73 -12.10 -0.18 -6.40
C PHE A 73 -11.62 -0.88 -7.66
N ALA A 74 -12.11 -2.09 -7.88
CA ALA A 74 -11.76 -2.96 -9.02
C ALA A 74 -13.02 -3.61 -9.62
N SER A 75 -12.97 -4.03 -10.88
CA SER A 75 -14.09 -4.72 -11.54
C SER A 75 -14.14 -6.20 -11.17
N GLY A 76 -13.03 -6.76 -10.69
CA GLY A 76 -12.89 -8.16 -10.31
C GLY A 76 -11.49 -8.45 -9.80
N PHE A 77 -11.23 -9.72 -9.50
CA PHE A 77 -9.93 -10.18 -8.99
C PHE A 77 -9.52 -11.47 -9.69
N GLU A 78 -8.23 -11.58 -10.01
CA GLU A 78 -7.59 -12.77 -10.54
C GLU A 78 -6.91 -13.53 -9.39
N PRO A 79 -7.28 -14.80 -9.13
CA PRO A 79 -6.62 -15.61 -8.12
C PRO A 79 -5.16 -15.91 -8.52
N GLY A 80 -4.24 -15.66 -7.60
CA GLY A 80 -2.84 -16.04 -7.69
C GLY A 80 -2.47 -17.18 -6.73
N THR A 81 -1.17 -17.45 -6.63
CA THR A 81 -0.64 -18.40 -5.64
C THR A 81 -0.64 -17.79 -4.23
N SER A 82 -0.59 -18.64 -3.20
CA SER A 82 -0.36 -18.21 -1.81
C SER A 82 -1.36 -17.17 -1.25
N ALA A 83 -2.66 -17.34 -1.52
CA ALA A 83 -3.72 -16.43 -1.05
C ALA A 83 -3.67 -15.00 -1.63
N ILE A 84 -2.91 -14.77 -2.71
CA ILE A 84 -2.83 -13.47 -3.36
C ILE A 84 -3.92 -13.35 -4.43
N CYS A 85 -4.55 -12.20 -4.54
CA CYS A 85 -5.39 -11.85 -5.67
C CYS A 85 -4.96 -10.51 -6.29
N THR A 86 -4.94 -10.47 -7.63
CA THR A 86 -4.64 -9.27 -8.40
C THR A 86 -5.96 -8.62 -8.83
N PRO A 87 -6.28 -7.37 -8.43
CA PRO A 87 -7.42 -6.65 -8.96
C PRO A 87 -7.33 -6.40 -10.47
N ARG A 88 -8.49 -6.44 -11.13
CA ARG A 88 -8.66 -6.07 -12.55
C ARG A 88 -9.35 -4.72 -12.67
N ASN A 89 -8.91 -3.93 -13.67
CA ASN A 89 -9.40 -2.58 -13.95
C ASN A 89 -9.50 -1.72 -12.68
N ALA A 90 -8.44 -1.71 -11.88
CA ALA A 90 -8.43 -1.02 -10.60
C ALA A 90 -8.30 0.51 -10.78
N ASN A 91 -9.10 1.27 -10.04
CA ASN A 91 -9.16 2.72 -10.10
C ASN A 91 -9.35 3.33 -8.70
N ILE A 92 -9.11 4.63 -8.60
CA ILE A 92 -9.42 5.42 -7.39
C ILE A 92 -10.37 6.55 -7.76
N GLY A 93 -11.57 6.55 -7.19
CA GLY A 93 -12.52 7.64 -7.31
C GLY A 93 -12.39 8.61 -6.14
N ILE A 94 -12.43 9.91 -6.41
CA ILE A 94 -12.45 10.95 -5.38
C ILE A 94 -13.84 11.55 -5.35
N PHE A 95 -14.43 11.62 -4.16
CA PHE A 95 -15.83 11.99 -3.94
C PHE A 95 -15.96 13.17 -2.98
N ASP A 96 -16.88 14.08 -3.33
CA ASP A 96 -17.40 15.16 -2.49
C ASP A 96 -18.80 14.74 -2.02
N GLY A 97 -18.88 14.16 -0.82
CA GLY A 97 -20.06 13.42 -0.39
C GLY A 97 -20.24 12.16 -1.23
N THR A 98 -21.34 12.07 -1.99
CA THR A 98 -21.62 10.97 -2.95
C THR A 98 -21.28 11.32 -4.40
N ARG A 99 -20.86 12.56 -4.67
CA ARG A 99 -20.59 13.04 -6.02
C ARG A 99 -19.14 12.76 -6.40
N LEU A 100 -18.92 11.99 -7.47
CA LEU A 100 -17.60 11.83 -8.06
C LEU A 100 -17.11 13.17 -8.62
N ILE A 101 -15.86 13.53 -8.33
CA ILE A 101 -15.23 14.75 -8.84
C ILE A 101 -13.95 14.48 -9.64
N ALA A 102 -13.29 13.34 -9.39
CA ALA A 102 -12.09 12.93 -10.11
C ALA A 102 -11.92 11.41 -10.10
N LEU A 103 -11.20 10.90 -11.09
CA LEU A 103 -10.84 9.49 -11.23
C LEU A 103 -9.33 9.38 -11.47
N ALA A 104 -8.67 8.54 -10.68
CA ALA A 104 -7.31 8.08 -10.92
C ALA A 104 -7.34 6.67 -11.53
N TYR A 105 -6.56 6.46 -12.58
CA TYR A 105 -6.51 5.18 -13.31
C TYR A 105 -5.13 4.95 -13.94
N THR A 106 -4.77 3.70 -14.21
CA THR A 106 -3.59 3.37 -15.01
C THR A 106 -3.90 3.31 -16.50
N ALA A 107 -2.95 3.72 -17.33
CA ALA A 107 -3.07 3.64 -18.77
C ALA A 107 -3.21 2.17 -19.19
N ARG A 108 -4.03 1.89 -20.22
CA ARG A 108 -4.26 0.51 -20.71
C ARG A 108 -3.00 -0.27 -21.10
N LYS A 109 -1.91 0.44 -21.42
CA LYS A 109 -0.62 -0.15 -21.80
C LYS A 109 0.34 -0.35 -20.62
N ALA A 110 -0.04 0.10 -19.43
CA ALA A 110 0.73 -0.15 -18.22
C ALA A 110 0.56 -1.63 -17.84
N ASP A 111 1.64 -2.23 -17.37
CA ASP A 111 1.74 -3.58 -16.83
C ASP A 111 1.39 -3.64 -15.33
N TRP A 112 0.87 -2.54 -14.78
CA TRP A 112 0.50 -2.40 -13.37
C TRP A 112 -0.80 -1.60 -13.21
N GLN A 113 -1.39 -1.67 -12.01
CA GLN A 113 -2.66 -1.02 -11.68
C GLN A 113 -2.62 -0.32 -10.32
N LEU A 114 -3.51 0.65 -10.09
CA LEU A 114 -3.63 1.31 -8.79
C LEU A 114 -4.27 0.36 -7.78
N GLY A 115 -3.73 0.29 -6.57
CA GLY A 115 -4.17 -0.62 -5.52
C GLY A 115 -4.89 0.06 -4.37
N ARG A 116 -4.76 -0.54 -3.19
CA ARG A 116 -5.40 -0.08 -1.94
C ARG A 116 -4.79 1.23 -1.44
N LEU A 117 -5.54 1.93 -0.59
CA LEU A 117 -5.19 3.20 0.01
C LEU A 117 -4.79 3.01 1.47
N GLU A 118 -3.67 3.61 1.88
CA GLU A 118 -3.26 3.71 3.28
C GLU A 118 -3.18 5.20 3.68
N PRO A 119 -3.83 5.62 4.78
CA PRO A 119 -3.72 7.00 5.26
C PRO A 119 -2.28 7.40 5.64
N LEU A 120 -1.85 8.58 5.20
CA LEU A 120 -0.61 9.21 5.67
C LEU A 120 -0.92 10.15 6.84
N GLU A 121 0.06 10.31 7.74
CA GLU A 121 -0.05 11.26 8.86
C GLU A 121 -0.21 12.72 8.39
N THR A 122 0.30 13.02 7.20
CA THR A 122 0.19 14.33 6.54
C THR A 122 -1.22 14.63 6.01
N GLY A 123 -2.15 13.67 6.08
CA GLY A 123 -3.51 13.78 5.55
C GLY A 123 -3.63 13.43 4.06
N GLY A 124 -2.53 13.07 3.40
CA GLY A 124 -2.55 12.41 2.09
C GLY A 124 -2.82 10.90 2.21
N LEU A 125 -2.80 10.21 1.07
CA LEU A 125 -2.97 8.77 1.00
C LEU A 125 -1.81 8.14 0.23
N LEU A 126 -1.24 7.08 0.79
CA LEU A 126 -0.33 6.21 0.06
C LEU A 126 -1.14 5.28 -0.82
N VAL A 127 -0.74 5.15 -2.08
CA VAL A 127 -1.40 4.30 -3.06
C VAL A 127 -0.53 3.07 -3.30
N GLY A 128 -1.04 1.90 -2.92
CA GLY A 128 -0.44 0.61 -3.21
C GLY A 128 -0.43 0.30 -4.71
N GLU A 129 0.46 -0.58 -5.14
CA GLU A 129 0.33 -1.24 -6.43
C GLU A 129 -0.75 -2.34 -6.35
N GLY A 130 -1.59 -2.42 -7.37
CA GLY A 130 -2.64 -3.43 -7.51
C GLY A 130 -2.15 -4.74 -8.09
N GLU A 131 -0.84 -4.95 -8.23
CA GLU A 131 -0.27 -6.20 -8.73
C GLU A 131 0.43 -6.95 -7.59
N GLY A 132 -0.14 -8.10 -7.21
CA GLY A 132 0.47 -9.02 -6.26
C GLY A 132 0.79 -8.43 -4.88
N ILE A 133 1.98 -8.75 -4.37
CA ILE A 133 2.51 -8.26 -3.09
C ILE A 133 3.61 -7.26 -3.42
N SER A 134 3.23 -5.99 -3.44
CA SER A 134 4.09 -4.93 -3.93
C SER A 134 4.03 -3.71 -3.01
N GLY A 135 5.01 -2.82 -3.17
CA GLY A 135 5.06 -1.57 -2.44
C GLY A 135 4.07 -0.52 -2.95
N PRO A 136 4.12 0.69 -2.38
CA PRO A 136 3.38 1.82 -2.91
C PRO A 136 3.99 2.35 -4.22
N VAL A 137 3.12 2.87 -5.09
CA VAL A 137 3.49 3.44 -6.40
C VAL A 137 3.30 4.96 -6.45
N ALA A 138 2.48 5.50 -5.56
CA ALA A 138 2.16 6.92 -5.55
C ALA A 138 1.71 7.42 -4.19
N GLU A 139 1.63 8.74 -4.05
CA GLU A 139 0.87 9.41 -3.00
C GLU A 139 -0.23 10.27 -3.64
N LEU A 140 -1.42 10.25 -3.06
CA LEU A 140 -2.57 11.07 -3.45
C LEU A 140 -2.75 12.17 -2.41
N HIS A 141 -2.72 13.42 -2.87
CA HIS A 141 -2.82 14.61 -2.02
C HIS A 141 -3.96 15.52 -2.48
N GLN A 142 -4.60 16.17 -1.51
CA GLN A 142 -5.29 17.43 -1.74
C GLN A 142 -4.29 18.57 -1.52
N GLN A 143 -4.05 19.39 -2.54
CA GLN A 143 -3.20 20.58 -2.47
C GLN A 143 -4.03 21.79 -2.88
N ASP A 144 -4.21 22.75 -1.97
CA ASP A 144 -5.12 23.89 -2.16
C ASP A 144 -6.53 23.41 -2.57
N GLU A 145 -7.02 23.89 -3.73
CA GLU A 145 -8.29 23.44 -4.33
C GLU A 145 -8.11 22.30 -5.36
N GLY A 146 -6.91 21.73 -5.47
CA GLY A 146 -6.56 20.70 -6.43
C GLY A 146 -6.31 19.32 -5.82
N LEU A 147 -6.25 18.32 -6.69
CA LEU A 147 -5.88 16.94 -6.39
C LEU A 147 -4.63 16.57 -7.18
N ARG A 148 -3.66 15.94 -6.53
CA ARG A 148 -2.43 15.50 -7.17
C ARG A 148 -2.08 14.07 -6.83
N LEU A 149 -1.70 13.32 -7.86
CA LEU A 149 -1.04 12.03 -7.73
C LEU A 149 0.46 12.24 -7.96
N THR A 150 1.27 12.09 -6.90
CA THR A 150 2.71 12.35 -6.91
C THR A 150 3.50 11.06 -6.73
N ALA A 151 4.80 11.10 -6.99
CA ALA A 151 5.69 10.01 -6.61
C ALA A 151 5.68 9.79 -5.08
N VAL A 152 6.00 8.56 -4.65
CA VAL A 152 6.17 8.24 -3.22
C VAL A 152 7.28 9.10 -2.64
N ALA A 153 7.00 9.79 -1.53
CA ALA A 153 7.94 10.72 -0.92
C ALA A 153 9.25 10.01 -0.51
N ALA A 154 10.36 10.75 -0.50
CA ALA A 154 11.66 10.22 -0.08
C ALA A 154 11.68 9.77 1.40
N SER A 155 10.76 10.29 2.21
CA SER A 155 10.57 9.87 3.61
C SER A 155 9.13 10.13 4.04
N ARG A 156 8.62 9.29 4.94
CA ARG A 156 7.30 9.43 5.56
C ARG A 156 7.44 9.81 7.04
N SER A 157 6.53 10.66 7.50
CA SER A 157 6.41 11.01 8.92
C SER A 157 5.53 10.02 9.67
N PHE A 158 5.91 9.74 10.90
CA PHE A 158 5.17 8.95 11.86
C PHE A 158 5.28 9.61 13.24
N CYS A 159 4.39 9.22 14.15
CA CYS A 159 4.42 9.66 15.54
C CYS A 159 4.29 11.18 15.73
N GLN A 160 3.39 11.82 14.97
CA GLN A 160 3.15 13.26 14.96
C GLN A 160 4.41 14.04 14.52
N GLY A 161 5.04 13.59 13.43
CA GLY A 161 6.23 14.19 12.85
C GLY A 161 7.54 13.88 13.57
N ARG A 162 7.49 13.15 14.69
CA ARG A 162 8.69 12.87 15.51
C ARG A 162 9.57 11.77 14.92
N ALA A 163 9.01 10.86 14.15
CA ALA A 163 9.76 9.80 13.48
C ALA A 163 9.71 10.02 11.97
N SER A 164 10.88 9.97 11.32
CA SER A 164 10.99 9.93 9.86
C SER A 164 11.44 8.53 9.44
N VAL A 165 10.70 7.94 8.52
CA VAL A 165 11.05 6.65 7.90
C VAL A 165 11.43 6.92 6.46
N PRO A 166 12.69 6.67 6.06
CA PRO A 166 13.11 6.84 4.67
C PRO A 166 12.38 5.85 3.76
N ASN A 167 12.13 6.25 2.52
CA ASN A 167 11.55 5.36 1.52
C ASN A 167 12.57 4.28 1.13
N VAL A 168 12.27 3.05 1.54
CA VAL A 168 13.06 1.86 1.27
C VAL A 168 12.30 0.81 0.46
N PHE A 169 11.10 1.14 -0.01
CA PHE A 169 10.28 0.23 -0.82
C PHE A 169 10.99 -0.15 -2.12
N GLY A 170 10.84 -1.42 -2.53
CA GLY A 170 11.46 -1.98 -3.72
C GLY A 170 12.98 -2.17 -3.62
N LYS A 171 13.61 -1.78 -2.50
CA LYS A 171 15.04 -2.04 -2.24
C LYS A 171 15.22 -3.39 -1.58
N SER A 172 16.36 -4.02 -1.85
CA SER A 172 16.79 -5.21 -1.10
C SER A 172 16.87 -4.92 0.40
N ILE A 173 16.73 -5.95 1.24
CA ILE A 173 16.87 -5.76 2.69
C ILE A 173 18.26 -5.24 3.06
N ALA A 174 19.30 -5.64 2.32
CA ALA A 174 20.67 -5.20 2.56
C ALA A 174 20.83 -3.68 2.35
N GLU A 175 20.19 -3.12 1.32
CA GLU A 175 20.19 -1.68 1.05
C GLU A 175 19.29 -0.93 2.04
N ALA A 176 18.08 -1.43 2.27
CA ALA A 176 17.14 -0.86 3.23
C ALA A 176 17.78 -0.75 4.63
N ARG A 177 18.45 -1.81 5.09
CA ARG A 177 19.19 -1.84 6.37
C ARG A 177 20.22 -0.72 6.47
N LYS A 178 21.04 -0.52 5.43
CA LYS A 178 22.06 0.55 5.42
C LYS A 178 21.43 1.93 5.54
N ILE A 179 20.35 2.18 4.79
CA ILE A 179 19.62 3.45 4.81
C ILE A 179 19.01 3.70 6.19
N LEU A 180 18.34 2.70 6.76
CA LEU A 180 17.69 2.79 8.07
C LEU A 180 18.69 3.08 9.19
N ILE A 181 19.82 2.35 9.23
CA ILE A 181 20.88 2.57 10.21
C ILE A 181 21.46 3.99 10.08
N ALA A 182 21.71 4.45 8.85
CA ALA A 182 22.19 5.80 8.59
C ALA A 182 21.20 6.89 9.07
N GLN A 183 19.90 6.58 9.08
CA GLN A 183 18.83 7.46 9.58
C GLN A 183 18.47 7.21 11.06
N GLY A 184 19.35 6.56 11.82
CA GLY A 184 19.23 6.41 13.27
C GLY A 184 18.27 5.30 13.74
N TRP A 185 17.76 4.47 12.82
CA TRP A 185 17.00 3.27 13.16
C TRP A 185 17.95 2.12 13.53
N LYS A 186 17.92 1.70 14.79
CA LYS A 186 18.80 0.66 15.33
C LYS A 186 18.16 -0.72 15.20
N PRO A 187 18.85 -1.72 14.64
CA PRO A 187 18.42 -3.12 14.64
C PRO A 187 18.04 -3.59 16.05
N VAL A 188 16.89 -4.24 16.18
CA VAL A 188 16.45 -4.84 17.45
C VAL A 188 16.66 -6.34 17.38
N ARG A 189 17.52 -6.88 18.24
CA ARG A 189 17.70 -8.33 18.34
C ARG A 189 16.38 -9.00 18.68
N ALA A 190 15.88 -9.86 17.79
CA ALA A 190 14.70 -10.68 18.06
C ALA A 190 14.98 -11.63 19.24
N LYS A 191 14.01 -11.80 20.13
CA LYS A 191 14.05 -12.84 21.17
C LYS A 191 13.54 -14.14 20.54
N ARG A 192 14.43 -15.09 20.23
CA ARG A 192 14.06 -16.39 19.66
C ARG A 192 14.64 -17.56 20.44
N GLY A 193 13.91 -18.68 20.41
CA GLY A 193 14.49 -20.01 20.63
C GLY A 193 15.20 -20.50 19.36
N ASP A 194 15.86 -21.66 19.44
CA ASP A 194 16.67 -22.22 18.34
C ASP A 194 15.99 -23.47 17.74
N PRO A 195 15.00 -23.33 16.83
CA PRO A 195 14.47 -24.46 16.09
C PRO A 195 15.37 -24.81 14.90
N LEU A 196 15.53 -26.12 14.66
CA LEU A 196 16.07 -26.65 13.40
C LEU A 196 15.16 -26.20 12.25
N TYR A 197 15.74 -25.67 11.17
CA TYR A 197 15.07 -25.16 9.95
C TYR A 197 14.35 -23.80 10.07
N ASP A 198 14.95 -22.85 10.78
CA ASP A 198 14.50 -21.45 10.80
C ASP A 198 15.39 -20.57 9.90
N VAL A 199 14.89 -20.19 8.71
CA VAL A 199 15.54 -19.25 7.78
C VAL A 199 15.96 -17.96 8.49
N ALA A 200 15.14 -17.54 9.43
CA ALA A 200 15.34 -16.33 10.17
C ALA A 200 16.47 -16.52 11.22
N ALA A 201 16.65 -17.72 11.78
CA ALA A 201 17.80 -18.05 12.62
C ALA A 201 19.11 -18.08 11.82
N ASP A 202 19.09 -18.58 10.58
CA ASP A 202 20.24 -18.54 9.67
C ASP A 202 20.69 -17.10 9.37
N LEU A 203 19.73 -16.23 9.02
CA LEU A 203 20.00 -14.81 8.80
C LEU A 203 20.58 -14.13 10.06
N ALA A 204 20.07 -14.48 11.24
CA ALA A 204 20.59 -13.96 12.51
C ALA A 204 22.03 -14.42 12.78
N ARG A 205 22.37 -15.69 12.49
CA ARG A 205 23.75 -16.21 12.55
C ARG A 205 24.70 -15.48 11.59
N GLN A 206 24.18 -15.01 10.46
CA GLN A 206 24.90 -14.19 9.49
C GLN A 206 24.95 -12.69 9.86
N GLY A 207 24.42 -12.31 11.02
CA GLY A 207 24.52 -10.95 11.55
C GLY A 207 23.33 -10.03 11.24
N VAL A 208 22.24 -10.55 10.66
CA VAL A 208 20.96 -9.85 10.51
C VAL A 208 20.11 -10.10 11.75
N ILE A 209 20.50 -9.48 12.87
CA ILE A 209 19.90 -9.72 14.19
C ILE A 209 18.47 -9.20 14.33
N GLU A 210 18.07 -8.28 13.46
CA GLU A 210 16.76 -7.62 13.42
C GLU A 210 15.64 -8.46 12.82
N VAL A 211 15.97 -9.57 12.16
CA VAL A 211 14.96 -10.45 11.60
C VAL A 211 14.14 -11.05 12.74
N ASN A 212 12.81 -10.99 12.62
CA ASN A 212 11.83 -11.47 13.61
C ASN A 212 11.20 -12.80 13.24
N ASP A 213 10.79 -12.95 11.99
CA ASP A 213 10.16 -14.17 11.48
C ASP A 213 10.30 -14.22 9.96
N CYS A 214 10.34 -15.42 9.39
CA CYS A 214 10.34 -15.65 7.95
C CYS A 214 9.43 -16.83 7.61
N SER A 215 8.69 -16.72 6.51
CA SER A 215 7.87 -17.83 6.01
C SER A 215 8.77 -19.01 5.60
N GLY A 216 8.41 -20.21 6.07
CA GLY A 216 9.10 -21.45 5.72
C GLY A 216 8.67 -22.06 4.38
N THR A 217 7.51 -21.65 3.85
CA THR A 217 6.96 -22.10 2.55
C THR A 217 6.18 -20.98 1.85
N GLY A 218 5.91 -21.15 0.56
CA GLY A 218 5.15 -20.17 -0.23
C GLY A 218 5.94 -18.91 -0.51
N VAL A 219 5.29 -17.75 -0.37
CA VAL A 219 5.97 -16.46 -0.47
C VAL A 219 6.87 -16.29 0.75
N GLY A 220 8.17 -16.25 0.54
CA GLY A 220 9.25 -16.08 1.53
C GLY A 220 9.28 -14.68 2.15
N TYR A 221 8.18 -14.29 2.78
CA TYR A 221 8.10 -13.11 3.61
C TYR A 221 9.13 -13.18 4.73
N CYS A 222 9.78 -12.06 5.02
CA CYS A 222 10.51 -11.88 6.26
C CYS A 222 10.11 -10.56 6.91
N SER A 223 10.04 -10.56 8.24
CA SER A 223 9.80 -9.36 9.05
C SER A 223 11.05 -8.97 9.82
N TYR A 224 11.31 -7.68 9.93
CA TYR A 224 12.49 -7.11 10.59
C TYR A 224 12.07 -5.97 11.51
N THR A 225 12.72 -5.85 12.68
CA THR A 225 12.43 -4.78 13.64
C THR A 225 13.61 -3.86 13.88
N TYR A 226 13.33 -2.58 13.78
CA TYR A 226 14.24 -1.50 14.14
C TYR A 226 13.60 -0.60 15.20
N ARG A 227 14.42 0.15 15.94
CA ARG A 227 13.93 1.14 16.90
C ARG A 227 14.77 2.39 16.89
N ASN A 228 14.15 3.50 17.24
CA ASN A 228 14.86 4.72 17.60
C ASN A 228 14.29 5.26 18.93
N ALA A 229 14.61 6.51 19.28
CA ALA A 229 14.10 7.13 20.50
C ALA A 229 12.58 7.38 20.46
N VAL A 230 11.97 7.39 19.28
CA VAL A 230 10.58 7.80 19.05
C VAL A 230 9.64 6.62 18.88
N GLY A 231 10.10 5.49 18.34
CA GLY A 231 9.24 4.35 18.10
C GLY A 231 9.96 3.10 17.60
N VAL A 232 9.14 2.13 17.18
CA VAL A 232 9.53 0.84 16.63
C VAL A 232 9.10 0.77 15.18
N LEU A 233 10.01 0.43 14.27
CA LEU A 233 9.74 0.26 12.85
C LEU A 233 9.71 -1.23 12.51
N SER A 234 8.63 -1.67 11.89
CA SER A 234 8.51 -2.99 11.28
C SER A 234 8.75 -2.85 9.78
N VAL A 235 9.69 -3.63 9.26
CA VAL A 235 9.96 -3.75 7.82
C VAL A 235 9.57 -5.15 7.38
N VAL A 236 8.90 -5.27 6.24
CA VAL A 236 8.49 -6.54 5.64
C VAL A 236 9.06 -6.63 4.25
N THR A 237 9.70 -7.75 3.95
CA THR A 237 10.17 -8.08 2.61
C THR A 237 9.34 -9.20 2.02
N VAL A 238 9.36 -9.29 0.69
CA VAL A 238 8.77 -10.38 -0.06
C VAL A 238 9.83 -11.02 -0.96
N GLY A 239 9.73 -12.33 -1.13
CA GLY A 239 10.23 -13.04 -2.29
C GLY A 239 10.52 -14.51 -1.98
N GLY A 240 11.57 -15.09 -2.54
CA GLY A 240 11.76 -16.55 -2.55
C GLY A 240 12.51 -17.01 -3.79
N ASP A 241 12.64 -18.32 -3.97
CA ASP A 241 13.35 -18.92 -5.13
C ASP A 241 12.74 -18.49 -6.48
N PRO A 242 13.55 -18.30 -7.54
CA PRO A 242 14.98 -18.60 -7.60
C PRO A 242 15.89 -17.37 -7.40
N ASP A 243 17.15 -17.67 -7.09
CA ASP A 243 18.25 -16.72 -6.91
C ASP A 243 18.45 -15.75 -8.10
N PRO A 244 18.76 -14.46 -7.89
CA PRO A 244 18.87 -13.79 -6.59
C PRO A 244 17.53 -13.77 -5.88
N ARG A 245 17.52 -14.20 -4.60
CA ARG A 245 16.33 -14.09 -3.74
C ARG A 245 15.86 -12.66 -3.84
N ASN A 246 14.73 -12.45 -4.49
CA ASN A 246 14.05 -11.17 -4.38
C ASN A 246 13.72 -11.04 -2.88
N ASP A 247 14.27 -10.04 -2.20
CA ASP A 247 14.03 -9.76 -0.79
C ASP A 247 13.64 -8.30 -0.61
N ASN A 248 12.92 -7.78 -1.61
CA ASN A 248 12.56 -6.39 -1.70
C ASN A 248 11.56 -6.01 -0.60
N VAL A 249 11.76 -4.83 -0.03
CA VAL A 249 10.85 -4.28 0.96
C VAL A 249 9.51 -3.92 0.31
N VAL A 250 8.44 -4.49 0.85
CA VAL A 250 7.05 -4.21 0.48
C VAL A 250 6.26 -3.56 1.61
N GLY A 251 6.80 -3.55 2.83
CA GLY A 251 6.19 -2.94 4.00
C GLY A 251 7.19 -2.20 4.87
N ALA A 252 6.85 -0.98 5.30
CA ALA A 252 7.64 -0.21 6.26
C ALA A 252 6.71 0.68 7.11
N THR A 253 6.44 0.26 8.35
CA THR A 253 5.47 0.94 9.23
C THR A 253 6.05 1.16 10.62
N ALA A 254 6.03 2.40 11.09
CA ALA A 254 6.44 2.73 12.45
C ALA A 254 5.24 2.74 13.42
N ARG A 255 5.45 2.17 14.60
CA ARG A 255 4.53 2.24 15.75
C ARG A 255 5.13 3.13 16.82
N CYS A 256 4.28 3.96 17.41
CA CYS A 256 4.64 4.89 18.45
C CYS A 256 4.32 4.29 19.82
N PRO A 257 5.14 4.52 20.85
CA PRO A 257 4.77 4.17 22.21
C PRO A 257 3.47 4.89 22.58
N ALA A 258 2.59 4.19 23.30
CA ALA A 258 1.40 4.81 23.89
C ALA A 258 1.83 5.98 24.79
N LYS A 259 1.11 7.10 24.72
CA LYS A 259 1.28 8.20 25.66
C LYS A 259 0.76 7.79 27.04
#